data_AF-A0A955SPL0-F1
#
_entry.id   AF-A0A955SPL0-F1
#
_cell.length_a   1.000
_cell.length_b   1.000
_cell.length_c   1.000
_cell.angle_alpha   90.00
_cell.angle_beta   90.00
_cell.angle_gamma   90.00
#
_symmetry.space_group_name_H-M   'P 1'
#
loop_
_entity.id
_entity.type
_entity.pdbx_description
1 polymer ?
#
loop_
_entity_poly.entity_id
_entity_poly.type
_entity_poly.pdbx_seq_one_letter_code
_entity_poly.pdbx_strand_id
1 'polypeptide(L)'
;MESILGKQGHCPRFRDKLIEKVVEAVPVSRTKFLRTKSSRGFTLIELLIVIAIILILIAIALPNFLEAQIRAKVARAKADLRSYSTAMESYFLDFKMYPHDSSQGNLELTTPIAYITNVPMDPFGASYTKSG
;
A
#
# COMPACT_ATOMS: atom_id res chain seq x y z
N MET A 1 19.56 -31.87 -0.62
CA MET A 1 18.11 -31.59 -0.79
C MET A 1 17.63 -30.68 0.34
N GLU A 2 18.30 -29.55 0.57
CA GLU A 2 17.88 -28.61 1.62
C GLU A 2 18.46 -27.22 1.33
N SER A 3 17.87 -26.49 0.36
CA SER A 3 18.34 -25.13 0.06
C SER A 3 17.37 -24.34 -0.84
N ILE A 4 16.08 -24.23 -0.48
CA ILE A 4 15.18 -23.18 -1.01
C ILE A 4 14.27 -22.64 0.11
N LEU A 5 14.81 -22.49 1.33
CA LEU A 5 14.12 -21.74 2.39
C LEU A 5 14.53 -20.27 2.32
N GLY A 6 13.57 -19.44 1.92
CA GLY A 6 13.36 -18.15 2.57
C GLY A 6 14.45 -17.10 2.39
N LYS A 7 14.70 -16.63 1.16
CA LYS A 7 15.11 -15.23 1.00
C LYS A 7 13.88 -14.36 1.21
N GLN A 8 13.57 -14.10 2.48
CA GLN A 8 12.71 -13.00 2.89
C GLN A 8 13.28 -11.75 2.22
N GLY A 9 12.53 -11.19 1.27
CA GLY A 9 12.90 -9.96 0.58
C GLY A 9 13.16 -8.87 1.62
N HIS A 10 14.44 -8.59 1.85
CA HIS A 10 14.89 -7.45 2.61
C HIS A 10 14.51 -6.22 1.78
N CYS A 11 13.30 -5.72 1.97
CA CYS A 11 12.91 -4.42 1.44
C CYS A 11 13.80 -3.39 2.13
N PRO A 12 14.61 -2.63 1.40
CA PRO A 12 15.49 -1.63 2.01
C PRO A 12 14.60 -0.65 2.79
N ARG A 13 14.83 -0.57 4.10
CA ARG A 13 14.21 0.47 4.92
C ARG A 13 14.75 1.81 4.44
N PHE A 14 13.96 2.50 3.62
CA PHE A 14 14.09 3.94 3.41
C PHE A 14 13.60 4.73 4.66
N ARG A 15 13.67 4.12 5.85
CA ARG A 15 13.03 4.60 7.08
C ARG A 15 13.77 5.75 7.75
N ASP A 16 14.99 6.06 7.33
CA ASP A 16 15.90 6.75 8.24
C ASP A 16 16.11 8.23 7.90
N LYS A 17 15.50 8.76 6.83
CA LYS A 17 15.71 10.16 6.40
C LYS A 17 14.47 11.03 6.31
N LEU A 18 13.26 10.48 6.48
CA LEU A 18 12.01 11.24 6.24
C LEU A 18 11.28 11.64 7.53
N ILE A 19 11.26 10.78 8.55
CA ILE A 19 10.58 11.08 9.82
C ILE A 19 11.34 12.14 10.62
N GLU A 20 12.68 12.06 10.63
CA GLU A 20 13.54 13.03 11.33
C GLU A 20 13.36 14.45 10.75
N LYS A 21 13.32 14.56 9.41
CA LYS A 21 13.18 15.86 8.73
C LYS A 21 11.80 16.51 8.89
N VAL A 22 10.73 15.73 9.00
CA VAL A 22 9.36 16.28 9.15
C VAL A 22 9.13 16.85 10.54
N VAL A 23 9.65 16.20 11.59
CA VAL A 23 9.50 16.66 12.97
C VAL A 23 10.33 17.93 13.23
N GLU A 24 11.53 18.05 12.62
CA GLU A 24 12.37 19.24 12.76
C GLU A 24 11.85 20.46 11.99
N ALA A 25 11.03 20.27 10.95
CA ALA A 25 10.59 21.35 10.08
C ALA A 25 9.41 22.19 10.60
N VAL A 26 8.89 21.93 11.82
CA VAL A 26 7.75 22.68 12.39
C VAL A 26 8.22 23.78 13.35
N PRO A 27 8.25 25.07 12.94
CA PRO A 27 8.64 26.17 13.83
C PRO A 27 7.51 26.50 14.83
N VAL A 28 7.74 26.26 16.12
CA VAL A 28 6.81 26.64 17.19
C VAL A 28 7.12 28.07 17.67
N SER A 29 6.54 29.08 17.01
CA SER A 29 6.65 30.48 17.41
C SER A 29 5.77 30.78 18.64
N ARG A 30 6.39 31.14 19.77
CA ARG A 30 5.68 31.56 21.01
C ARG A 30 5.09 32.95 20.82
N THR A 31 3.77 33.06 20.66
CA THR A 31 3.05 34.34 20.67
C THR A 31 2.69 34.74 22.11
N LYS A 32 2.94 36.00 22.49
CA LYS A 32 2.51 36.56 23.79
C LYS A 32 1.03 36.92 23.71
N PHE A 33 0.20 36.28 24.53
CA PHE A 33 -1.24 36.52 24.57
C PHE A 33 -1.57 37.77 25.40
N LEU A 34 -2.16 38.79 24.76
CA LEU A 34 -2.68 39.99 25.44
C LEU A 34 -4.09 39.70 25.97
N ARG A 35 -4.33 39.98 27.25
CA ARG A 35 -5.56 39.63 27.99
C ARG A 35 -6.64 40.71 27.78
N THR A 36 -7.77 40.36 27.16
CA THR A 36 -8.96 41.24 27.05
C THR A 36 -10.17 40.61 27.77
N LYS A 37 -11.14 41.46 28.16
CA LYS A 37 -12.23 41.18 29.09
C LYS A 37 -13.33 40.29 28.47
N SER A 38 -13.95 39.45 29.30
CA SER A 38 -14.88 38.37 28.92
C SER A 38 -16.17 38.85 28.25
N SER A 39 -16.35 38.45 27.00
CA SER A 39 -17.65 38.25 26.34
C SER A 39 -17.75 36.78 25.90
N ARG A 40 -18.93 36.17 26.11
CA ARG A 40 -19.17 34.76 25.78
C ARG A 40 -19.55 34.63 24.31
N GLY A 41 -18.56 34.34 23.47
CA GLY A 41 -18.71 33.99 22.07
C GLY A 41 -17.66 32.97 21.66
N PHE A 42 -17.93 32.18 20.62
CA PHE A 42 -16.99 31.22 20.04
C PHE A 42 -15.72 31.98 19.64
N THR A 43 -14.59 31.64 20.25
CA THR A 43 -13.36 32.39 19.98
C THR A 43 -12.67 31.82 18.74
N LEU A 44 -12.22 32.66 17.81
CA LEU A 44 -11.46 32.18 16.64
C LEU A 44 -10.19 31.42 17.05
N ILE A 45 -9.65 31.74 18.22
CA ILE A 45 -8.50 31.05 18.81
C ILE A 45 -8.84 29.60 19.21
N GLU A 46 -10.07 29.31 19.63
CA GLU A 46 -10.50 27.97 20.01
C GLU A 46 -10.51 27.04 18.79
N LEU A 47 -11.02 27.50 17.65
CA LEU A 47 -10.92 26.75 16.40
C LEU A 47 -9.47 26.64 15.88
N LEU A 48 -8.65 27.69 16.07
CA LEU A 48 -7.26 27.71 15.62
C LEU A 48 -6.40 26.64 16.33
N ILE A 49 -6.60 26.45 17.64
CA ILE A 49 -5.86 25.44 18.41
C ILE A 49 -6.28 24.03 17.97
N VAL A 50 -7.56 23.82 17.67
CA VAL A 50 -8.08 22.52 17.22
C VAL A 50 -7.44 22.09 15.89
N ILE A 51 -7.45 22.97 14.87
CA ILE A 51 -6.83 22.64 13.58
C ILE A 51 -5.32 22.47 13.71
N ALA A 52 -4.65 23.21 14.61
CA ALA A 52 -3.23 23.05 14.87
C ALA A 52 -2.90 21.64 15.40
N ILE A 53 -3.70 21.11 16.34
CA ILE A 53 -3.51 19.75 16.88
C ILE A 53 -3.75 18.70 15.79
N ILE A 54 -4.79 18.83 14.97
CA ILE A 54 -5.09 17.88 13.88
C ILE A 54 -3.92 17.80 12.88
N LEU A 55 -3.33 18.94 12.51
CA LEU A 55 -2.20 18.98 11.58
C LEU A 55 -0.96 18.27 12.13
N ILE A 56 -0.68 18.41 13.43
CA ILE A 56 0.43 17.70 14.09
C ILE A 56 0.22 16.19 14.04
N LEU A 57 -1.01 15.72 14.31
CA LEU A 57 -1.32 14.29 14.25
C LEU A 57 -1.18 13.72 12.84
N ILE A 58 -1.70 14.43 11.82
CA ILE A 58 -1.60 14.00 10.42
C ILE A 58 -0.15 13.94 9.96
N ALA A 59 0.68 14.91 10.33
CA ALA A 59 2.10 14.94 9.95
C ALA A 59 2.84 13.66 10.40
N ILE A 60 2.49 13.11 11.57
CA ILE A 60 3.07 11.86 12.09
C ILE A 60 2.40 10.62 11.49
N ALA A 61 1.08 10.64 11.35
CA ALA A 61 0.30 9.47 10.94
C ALA A 61 0.39 9.16 9.44
N LEU A 62 0.42 10.19 8.58
CA LEU A 62 0.37 10.05 7.14
C LEU A 62 1.53 9.22 6.54
N PRO A 63 2.82 9.45 6.88
CA PRO A 63 3.91 8.66 6.30
C PRO A 63 3.79 7.17 6.65
N ASN A 64 3.42 6.85 7.90
CA ASN A 64 3.19 5.48 8.32
C ASN A 64 2.00 4.84 7.58
N PHE A 65 0.93 5.60 7.36
CA PHE A 65 -0.24 5.13 6.62
C PHE A 65 0.08 4.81 5.15
N LEU A 66 0.88 5.64 4.48
CA LEU A 66 1.33 5.37 3.10
C LEU A 66 2.21 4.11 3.02
N GLU A 67 3.12 3.91 3.97
CA GLU A 67 3.94 2.71 4.03
C GLU A 67 3.08 1.46 4.27
N ALA A 68 2.11 1.53 5.19
CA ALA A 68 1.18 0.45 5.46
C ALA A 68 0.35 0.09 4.22
N GLN A 69 -0.10 1.08 3.44
CA GLN A 69 -0.79 0.84 2.17
C GLN A 69 0.09 0.10 1.15
N ILE A 70 1.36 0.50 1.00
CA ILE A 70 2.28 -0.18 0.08
C ILE A 70 2.51 -1.62 0.54
N ARG A 71 2.75 -1.84 1.83
CA ARG A 71 2.91 -3.19 2.40
C ARG A 71 1.66 -4.06 2.17
N ALA A 72 0.47 -3.48 2.31
CA ALA A 72 -0.79 -4.18 2.02
C ALA A 72 -0.93 -4.55 0.54
N LYS A 73 -0.54 -3.65 -0.38
CA LYS A 73 -0.50 -3.93 -1.82
C LYS A 73 0.48 -5.04 -2.17
N VAL A 74 1.70 -5.02 -1.61
CA VAL A 74 2.70 -6.10 -1.79
C VAL A 74 2.18 -7.44 -1.26
N ALA A 75 1.55 -7.42 -0.07
CA ALA A 75 0.97 -8.63 0.52
C ALA A 75 -0.15 -9.21 -0.34
N ARG A 76 -1.01 -8.35 -0.91
CA ARG A 76 -2.05 -8.75 -1.87
C ARG A 76 -1.44 -9.37 -3.13
N ALA A 77 -0.50 -8.68 -3.78
CA ALA A 77 0.18 -9.21 -4.97
C ALA A 77 0.83 -10.59 -4.70
N LYS A 78 1.45 -10.77 -3.53
CA LYS A 78 2.03 -12.05 -3.14
C LYS A 78 0.98 -13.15 -2.94
N ALA A 79 -0.18 -12.81 -2.38
CA ALA A 79 -1.29 -13.75 -2.25
C ALA A 79 -1.85 -14.15 -3.62
N ASP A 80 -2.01 -13.16 -4.51
CA ASP A 80 -2.48 -13.35 -5.87
C ASP A 80 -1.56 -14.28 -6.68
N LEU A 81 -0.25 -14.06 -6.61
CA LEU A 81 0.75 -14.93 -7.26
C LEU A 81 0.71 -16.37 -6.73
N ARG A 82 0.41 -16.58 -5.44
CA ARG A 82 0.28 -17.92 -4.86
C ARG A 82 -0.94 -18.64 -5.43
N SER A 83 -2.09 -17.96 -5.47
CA SER A 83 -3.30 -18.50 -6.10
C SER A 83 -3.04 -18.86 -7.56
N TYR A 84 -2.30 -18.00 -8.26
CA TYR A 84 -1.92 -18.23 -9.66
C TYR A 84 -1.00 -19.45 -9.83
N SER A 85 0.01 -19.60 -8.97
CA SER A 85 0.91 -20.75 -8.96
C SER A 85 0.15 -22.07 -8.74
N THR A 86 -0.78 -22.10 -7.79
CA THR A 86 -1.61 -23.29 -7.51
C THR A 86 -2.53 -23.63 -8.68
N ALA A 87 -3.09 -22.62 -9.34
CA ALA A 87 -3.94 -22.82 -10.52
C ALA A 87 -3.14 -23.37 -11.71
N MET A 88 -1.94 -22.83 -11.96
CA MET A 88 -1.02 -23.32 -13.01
C MET A 88 -0.56 -24.75 -12.75
N GLU A 89 -0.27 -25.10 -11.50
CA GLU A 89 0.12 -26.46 -11.13
C GLU A 89 -1.04 -27.44 -11.33
N SER A 90 -2.27 -27.04 -10.97
CA SER A 90 -3.47 -27.84 -11.21
C SER A 90 -3.71 -28.07 -12.72
N TYR A 91 -3.56 -27.02 -13.53
CA TYR A 91 -3.66 -27.13 -14.98
C TYR A 91 -2.58 -28.07 -15.57
N PHE A 92 -1.34 -27.98 -15.07
CA PHE A 92 -0.26 -28.86 -15.51
C PHE A 92 -0.51 -30.33 -15.15
N LEU A 93 -1.15 -30.62 -14.01
CA LEU A 93 -1.49 -31.99 -13.64
C LEU A 93 -2.42 -32.65 -14.68
N ASP A 94 -3.36 -31.89 -15.21
CA ASP A 94 -4.38 -32.36 -16.15
C ASP A 94 -3.90 -32.39 -17.61
N PHE A 95 -3.22 -31.33 -18.08
CA PHE A 95 -2.83 -31.19 -19.49
C PHE A 95 -1.35 -31.48 -19.77
N LYS A 96 -0.52 -31.68 -18.73
CA LYS A 96 0.95 -31.87 -18.83
C LYS A 96 1.70 -30.73 -19.53
N MET A 97 1.06 -29.58 -19.66
CA MET A 97 1.63 -28.36 -20.24
C MET A 97 1.17 -27.16 -19.41
N TYR A 98 1.97 -26.10 -19.38
CA TYR A 98 1.55 -24.83 -18.80
C TYR A 98 0.71 -24.04 -19.81
N PRO A 99 -0.25 -23.22 -19.34
CA PRO A 99 -1.06 -22.38 -20.22
C PRO A 99 -0.17 -21.36 -20.95
N HIS A 100 -0.48 -21.08 -22.22
CA HIS A 100 0.29 -20.13 -23.02
C HIS A 100 -0.26 -18.71 -22.86
N ASP A 101 0.58 -17.70 -23.08
CA ASP A 101 0.13 -16.30 -23.05
C ASP A 101 -0.79 -16.05 -24.24
N SER A 102 -2.11 -16.09 -24.00
CA SER A 102 -3.11 -15.84 -25.02
C SER A 102 -3.42 -14.34 -25.09
N SER A 103 -3.67 -13.81 -26.29
CA SER A 103 -4.03 -12.40 -26.49
C SER A 103 -5.33 -11.99 -25.78
N GLN A 104 -6.10 -12.96 -25.27
CA GLN A 104 -7.33 -12.76 -24.51
C GLN A 104 -7.12 -12.94 -22.99
N GLY A 105 -5.86 -13.01 -22.54
CA GLY A 105 -5.51 -13.20 -21.13
C GLY A 105 -5.70 -14.64 -20.65
N ASN A 106 -5.95 -14.80 -19.35
CA ASN A 106 -5.92 -16.09 -18.64
C ASN A 106 -7.17 -16.96 -18.87
N LEU A 107 -7.75 -16.90 -20.07
CA LEU A 107 -8.98 -17.60 -20.45
C LEU A 107 -8.87 -19.14 -20.27
N GLU A 108 -7.65 -19.68 -20.44
CA GLU A 108 -7.34 -21.10 -20.27
C GLU A 108 -7.42 -21.57 -18.81
N LEU A 109 -7.30 -20.68 -17.83
CA LEU A 109 -7.43 -21.02 -16.40
C LEU A 109 -8.88 -20.92 -15.88
N THR A 110 -9.78 -20.31 -16.64
CA THR A 110 -11.17 -20.07 -16.21
C THR A 110 -12.20 -20.87 -17.00
N THR A 111 -11.87 -21.36 -18.20
CA THR A 111 -12.82 -22.03 -19.10
C THR A 111 -12.13 -23.17 -19.87
N PRO A 112 -12.70 -24.39 -19.98
CA PRO A 112 -13.99 -24.87 -19.45
C PRO A 112 -13.94 -25.35 -17.98
N ILE A 113 -12.76 -25.55 -17.41
CA ILE A 113 -12.55 -25.90 -16.00
C ILE A 113 -11.89 -24.72 -15.31
N ALA A 114 -12.48 -24.23 -14.22
CA ALA A 114 -11.96 -23.09 -13.48
C ALA A 114 -10.93 -23.52 -12.43
N TYR A 115 -9.65 -23.33 -12.73
CA TYR A 115 -8.53 -23.55 -11.79
C TYR A 115 -8.30 -22.35 -10.87
N ILE A 116 -8.87 -21.19 -11.23
CA ILE A 116 -8.86 -19.97 -10.43
C ILE A 116 -10.24 -19.31 -10.47
N THR A 117 -10.71 -18.79 -9.33
CA THR A 117 -12.04 -18.18 -9.20
C THR A 117 -12.16 -16.81 -9.85
N ASN A 118 -11.06 -16.07 -9.90
CA ASN A 118 -10.97 -14.76 -10.51
C ASN A 118 -9.52 -14.47 -10.89
N VAL A 119 -9.32 -13.74 -11.98
CA VAL A 119 -7.98 -13.28 -12.36
C VAL A 119 -7.63 -12.08 -11.49
N PRO A 120 -6.61 -12.17 -10.62
CA PRO A 120 -6.23 -11.03 -9.79
C PRO A 120 -5.68 -9.91 -10.66
N MET A 121 -6.16 -8.70 -10.43
CA MET A 121 -5.64 -7.50 -11.08
C MET A 121 -4.46 -6.97 -10.27
N ASP A 122 -3.36 -6.64 -10.95
CA ASP A 122 -2.15 -6.11 -10.30
C ASP A 122 -2.48 -4.85 -9.46
N PRO A 123 -2.23 -4.87 -8.13
CA PRO A 123 -2.50 -3.73 -7.25
C PRO A 123 -1.58 -2.51 -7.49
N PHE A 124 -0.51 -2.66 -8.27
CA PHE A 124 0.38 -1.58 -8.65
C PHE A 124 0.02 -0.90 -9.97
N GLY A 125 -0.91 -1.47 -10.74
CA GLY A 125 -1.53 -0.80 -11.88
C GLY A 125 -0.50 -0.23 -12.85
N ALA A 126 0.23 -1.08 -13.55
CA ALA A 126 0.74 -0.73 -14.86
C ALA A 126 0.19 -1.75 -15.84
N SER A 127 -0.63 -1.28 -16.78
CA SER A 127 -0.92 -2.00 -18.00
C SER A 127 0.41 -2.34 -18.67
N TYR A 128 0.96 -3.52 -18.41
CA TYR A 128 1.98 -4.14 -19.26
C TYR A 128 1.32 -4.61 -20.56
N THR A 129 0.47 -3.78 -21.18
CA THR A 129 0.01 -4.01 -22.54
C THR A 129 1.24 -3.85 -23.41
N LYS A 130 1.82 -4.98 -23.76
CA LYS A 130 2.79 -5.10 -24.84
C LYS A 130 2.03 -4.67 -26.10
N SER A 131 2.10 -3.38 -26.45
CA SER A 131 1.69 -2.90 -27.76
C SER A 131 2.70 -3.45 -28.76
N GLY A 132 2.39 -4.60 -29.33
CA GLY A 132 3.10 -5.22 -30.44
C GLY A 132 2.07 -5.73 -31.42
#